data_AF-A0ABD5EVE6-F1
#
_entry.id   AF-A0ABD5EVE6-F1
#
_cell.length_a   1.000
_cell.length_b   1.000
_cell.length_c   1.000
_cell.angle_alpha   90.00
_cell.angle_beta   90.00
_cell.angle_gamma   90.00
#
_symmetry.space_group_name_H-M   'P 1'
#
loop_
_entity.id
_entity.type
_entity.pdbx_description
1 polymer ?
#
loop_
_entity_poly.entity_id
_entity_poly.type
_entity_poly.pdbx_seq_one_letter_code
_entity_poly.pdbx_strand_id
1 'polypeptide(L)' 'MSPYALSHLDALESEAVHIFREVAGEFERPVILFSGGKDSIVM' A
#
# COMPACT_ATOMS: atom_id res chain seq x y z
N MET A 1 9.07 10.66 -22.50
CA MET A 1 8.40 10.12 -21.30
C MET A 1 7.46 11.21 -20.81
N SER A 2 6.15 10.95 -20.72
CA SER A 2 5.20 11.99 -20.28
C SER A 2 5.50 12.32 -18.81
N PRO A 3 5.80 13.58 -18.45
CA PRO A 3 6.12 13.95 -17.07
C PRO A 3 4.93 13.79 -16.10
N TYR A 4 3.74 13.44 -16.62
CA TYR A 4 2.51 13.25 -15.85
C TYR A 4 2.03 11.79 -15.79
N ALA A 5 2.77 10.85 -16.39
CA ALA A 5 2.43 9.43 -16.31
C ALA A 5 3.08 8.81 -15.08
N LEU A 6 2.27 8.19 -14.21
CA LEU A 6 2.78 7.38 -13.11
C LEU A 6 3.65 6.24 -13.64
N SER A 7 4.76 5.96 -12.95
CA SER A 7 5.47 4.72 -13.21
C SER A 7 4.65 3.53 -12.72
N HIS A 8 5.03 2.33 -13.16
CA HIS A 8 4.35 1.12 -12.72
C HIS A 8 4.39 0.94 -11.18
N LEU A 9 5.53 1.27 -10.55
CA LEU A 9 5.67 1.18 -9.10
C LEU A 9 4.87 2.27 -8.38
N ASP A 10 4.83 3.50 -8.91
CA ASP A 10 4.02 4.58 -8.30
C ASP A 10 2.53 4.23 -8.33
N ALA A 11 2.07 3.58 -9.40
CA ALA A 11 0.69 3.10 -9.50
C ALA A 11 0.38 2.02 -8.44
N LEU A 12 1.28 1.04 -8.28
CA LEU A 12 1.13 -0.02 -7.27
C LEU A 12 1.19 0.53 -5.84
N GLU A 13 2.09 1.46 -5.55
CA GLU A 13 2.18 2.12 -4.26
C GLU A 13 0.90 2.91 -3.95
N SER A 14 0.40 3.68 -4.93
CA SER A 14 -0.85 4.43 -4.77
C SER A 14 -2.03 3.52 -4.47
N GLU A 15 -2.12 2.35 -5.12
CA GLU A 15 -3.18 1.37 -4.87
C GLU A 15 -3.04 0.73 -3.48
N ALA A 16 -1.83 0.36 -3.08
CA ALA A 16 -1.58 -0.19 -1.74
C ALA A 16 -1.95 0.80 -0.62
N VAL A 17 -1.54 2.07 -0.76
CA VAL A 17 -1.90 3.14 0.19
C VAL A 17 -3.40 3.38 0.23
N HIS A 18 -4.08 3.31 -0.92
CA HIS A 18 -5.53 3.45 -0.97
C HIS A 18 -6.23 2.37 -0.12
N ILE A 19 -5.86 1.11 -0.33
CA ILE A 19 -6.40 -0.03 0.42
C ILE A 19 -6.11 0.11 1.92
N PHE A 20 -4.89 0.49 2.31
CA PHE A 20 -4.57 0.69 3.71
C PHE A 20 -5.40 1.80 4.37
N ARG A 21 -5.70 2.89 3.65
CA ARG A 21 -6.55 3.96 4.17
C ARG A 21 -7.99 3.51 4.35
N GLU A 22 -8.51 2.70 3.44
CA GLU A 22 -9.86 2.11 3.60
C GLU A 22 -9.89 1.22 4.84
N VAL A 23 -8.94 0.30 5.00
CA VAL A 23 -8.87 -0.59 6.18
C VAL A 23 -8.71 0.22 7.47
N ALA A 24 -7.89 1.28 7.46
CA ALA A 24 -7.71 2.14 8.62
C ALA A 24 -8.97 2.96 8.96
N GLY A 25 -9.82 3.27 7.98
CA GLY A 25 -11.06 4.03 8.17
C GLY A 25 -12.26 3.16 8.57
N GLU A 26 -12.32 1.93 8.07
CA GLU A 26 -13.48 1.03 8.24
C GLU A 26 -13.40 0.14 9.49
N PHE A 27 -12.19 -0.12 10.01
CA PHE A 27 -12.00 -1.03 11.15
C PHE A 27 -11.52 -0.28 12.39
N GLU A 28 -12.10 -0.58 13.56
CA GLU A 28 -11.72 0.05 14.84
C GLU A 28 -10.33 -0.37 15.34
N ARG A 29 -9.88 -1.60 15.00
CA ARG A 29 -8.63 -2.19 15.49
C ARG A 29 -7.89 -2.97 14.39
N PRO A 30 -7.45 -2.30 13.32
CA PRO A 30 -6.70 -2.95 12.26
C PRO A 30 -5.32 -3.40 12.77
N VAL A 31 -4.80 -4.48 12.21
CA VAL A 31 -3.46 -5.00 12.51
C VAL A 31 -2.74 -5.35 11.22
N ILE A 32 -1.42 -5.23 11.22
CA ILE A 32 -0.56 -5.69 10.14
C ILE A 32 0.12 -6.98 10.60
N LEU A 33 -0.06 -8.06 9.83
CA LEU A 33 0.62 -9.32 10.08
C LEU A 33 2.04 -9.24 9.52
N PHE A 34 3.01 -9.01 10.41
CA PHE A 34 4.41 -8.87 10.05
C PHE A 34 5.20 -10.15 10.34
N SER A 35 5.68 -10.82 9.30
CA SER A 35 6.50 -12.04 9.43
C SER A 35 8.00 -11.77 9.35
N GLY A 36 8.40 -10.53 9.02
CA GLY A 36 9.80 -10.17 8.76
C GLY A 36 10.32 -10.63 7.38
N GLY A 37 9.47 -11.19 6.53
CA GLY A 37 9.81 -11.55 5.15
C GLY A 37 9.78 -10.36 4.19
N LYS A 38 10.32 -10.55 2.98
CA LYS A 38 10.44 -9.50 1.94
C LYS A 38 9.10 -8.87 1.54
N ASP A 39 8.01 -9.61 1.63
CA ASP A 39 6.71 -9.10 1.21
C ASP A 39 6.08 -8.28 2.35
N SER A 40 6.18 -8.78 3.59
CA SER A 40 5.70 -8.06 4.78
C SER A 40 6.53 -6.82 5.15
N ILE A 41 7.76 -6.69 4.67
CA ILE A 41 8.59 -5.48 4.89
C ILE A 41 8.32 -4.38 3.84
N VAL A 42 7.72 -4.74 2.71
CA VAL A 42 7.32 -3.81 1.65
C VAL A 42 5.89 -3.32 1.87
N MET A 43 5.06 -4.14 2.52
CA MET A 43 3.75 -3.75 3.03
C MET A 43 3.81 -2.56 3.97
#